data_AF-A0A940WRB7-F1
#
_entry.id   AF-A0A940WRB7-F1
#
_cell.length_a   1.000
_cell.length_b   1.000
_cell.length_c   1.000
_cell.angle_alpha   90.00
_cell.angle_beta   90.00
_cell.angle_gamma   90.00
#
_symmetry.space_group_name_H-M   'P 1'
#
loop_
_entity.id
_entity.type
_entity.pdbx_description
1 polymer ?
#
loop_
_entity_poly.entity_id
_entity_poly.type
_entity_poly.pdbx_seq_one_letter_code
_entity_poly.pdbx_strand_id
1 'polypeptide(L)'
;MSDIKISGFLTLKDLSTLQIFHVRKRLVSMFFILFMIVLLLQLLLDMSVGWGMIILSLFFAAGGIFVLVMSVYQRAKSIYENESLMKLEQTYHFTEEQVTVSSERSRTEYCWDDLQGYYEVKNLILIYISKVKAIVIPKHFFSSQDELNQLRHMVQEKLKVEIKPSIVKDDETTKGHDEAEKTAVDRVIAAVAHGFAIVPIPLLNIGFSLLFLYVVRAKSDWIHAQARQSLNLQISFVLYSVSLFLIACAGIFVLRMIEWDPISILFGLLFIVIWIVKWMFYVVVAVIQIIFNLIGKSFRYPLVIRFLR
;
A
#
# COMPACT_ATOMS: atom_id res chain seq x y z
N MET A 1 -29.16 5.46 -27.90
CA MET A 1 -27.72 5.28 -27.65
C MET A 1 -27.38 3.80 -27.72
N SER A 2 -26.09 3.42 -27.71
CA SER A 2 -25.65 2.02 -27.86
C SER A 2 -25.80 1.24 -26.56
N ASP A 3 -26.54 0.13 -26.58
CA ASP A 3 -26.60 -0.83 -25.49
C ASP A 3 -25.21 -1.46 -25.27
N ILE A 4 -24.76 -1.53 -24.01
CA ILE A 4 -23.44 -2.09 -23.66
C ILE A 4 -23.65 -3.46 -23.01
N LYS A 5 -23.05 -4.50 -23.60
CA LYS A 5 -23.07 -5.87 -23.07
C LYS A 5 -21.65 -6.37 -22.84
N ILE A 6 -21.35 -6.73 -21.60
CA ILE A 6 -20.04 -7.26 -21.20
C ILE A 6 -20.22 -8.54 -20.38
N SER A 7 -19.31 -9.50 -20.53
CA SER A 7 -19.33 -10.73 -19.74
C SER A 7 -17.94 -11.13 -19.25
N GLY A 8 -17.88 -11.87 -18.15
CA GLY A 8 -16.62 -12.39 -17.64
C GLY A 8 -16.73 -13.11 -16.30
N PHE A 9 -15.60 -13.63 -15.84
CA PHE A 9 -15.47 -14.36 -14.59
C PHE A 9 -14.84 -13.47 -13.51
N LEU A 10 -15.48 -13.38 -12.35
CA LEU A 10 -14.89 -12.71 -11.20
C LEU A 10 -13.70 -13.51 -10.68
N THR A 11 -12.56 -12.84 -10.50
CA THR A 11 -11.36 -13.47 -9.94
C THR A 11 -11.29 -13.27 -8.43
N LEU A 12 -10.53 -14.13 -7.73
CA LEU A 12 -10.24 -13.95 -6.30
C LEU A 12 -9.55 -12.61 -6.00
N LYS A 13 -8.80 -12.07 -6.97
CA LYS A 13 -8.13 -10.77 -6.86
C LYS A 13 -9.15 -9.62 -6.81
N ASP A 14 -10.24 -9.74 -7.57
CA ASP A 14 -11.31 -8.74 -7.59
C ASP A 14 -12.07 -8.74 -6.27
N LEU A 15 -12.45 -9.93 -5.78
CA LEU A 15 -13.14 -10.08 -4.50
C LEU A 15 -12.29 -9.61 -3.32
N SER A 16 -11.01 -9.96 -3.28
CA SER A 16 -10.12 -9.49 -2.22
C SER A 16 -9.92 -7.97 -2.27
N THR A 17 -9.82 -7.37 -3.45
CA THR A 17 -9.74 -5.91 -3.62
C THR A 17 -11.00 -5.22 -3.12
N LEU A 18 -12.18 -5.78 -3.43
CA LEU A 18 -13.48 -5.29 -2.96
C LEU A 18 -13.59 -5.36 -1.43
N GLN A 19 -13.27 -6.51 -0.84
CA GLN A 19 -13.37 -6.73 0.61
C GLN A 19 -12.46 -5.76 1.37
N ILE A 20 -11.20 -5.64 0.94
CA ILE A 20 -10.23 -4.69 1.48
C ILE A 20 -10.76 -3.25 1.40
N PHE A 21 -11.34 -2.87 0.25
CA PHE A 21 -11.87 -1.53 0.06
C PHE A 21 -12.97 -1.18 1.07
N HIS A 22 -13.85 -2.13 1.39
CA HIS A 22 -14.92 -1.94 2.37
C HIS A 22 -14.38 -1.88 3.81
N VAL A 23 -13.37 -2.69 4.16
CA VAL A 23 -12.87 -2.74 5.54
C VAL A 23 -11.77 -1.70 5.85
N ARG A 24 -11.14 -1.07 4.86
CA ARG A 24 -9.95 -0.20 5.05
C ARG A 24 -10.13 0.87 6.13
N LYS A 25 -11.27 1.56 6.16
CA LYS A 25 -11.54 2.62 7.17
C LYS A 25 -11.69 2.01 8.57
N ARG A 26 -12.34 0.84 8.65
CA ARG A 26 -12.48 0.08 9.90
C ARG A 26 -11.13 -0.43 10.38
N LEU A 27 -10.27 -0.94 9.49
CA LEU A 27 -8.92 -1.39 9.84
C LEU A 27 -8.08 -0.26 10.44
N VAL A 28 -8.11 0.93 9.83
CA VAL A 28 -7.42 2.11 10.37
C VAL A 28 -7.99 2.49 11.73
N SER A 29 -9.31 2.53 11.89
CA SER A 29 -9.93 2.83 13.19
C SER A 29 -9.56 1.79 14.26
N MET A 30 -9.57 0.50 13.92
CA MET A 30 -9.21 -0.58 14.82
C MET A 30 -7.74 -0.53 15.24
N PHE A 31 -6.84 -0.09 14.36
CA PHE A 31 -5.44 0.14 14.71
C PHE A 31 -5.29 1.17 15.82
N PHE A 32 -5.94 2.33 15.68
CA PHE A 32 -5.89 3.37 16.72
C PHE A 32 -6.50 2.88 18.03
N ILE A 33 -7.61 2.12 17.97
CA ILE A 33 -8.22 1.53 19.16
C ILE A 33 -7.27 0.53 19.83
N LEU A 34 -6.68 -0.41 19.07
CA LEU A 34 -5.75 -1.40 19.63
C LEU A 34 -4.50 -0.73 20.22
N PHE A 35 -3.94 0.25 19.52
CA PHE A 35 -2.81 1.04 20.00
C PHE A 35 -3.14 1.76 21.31
N MET A 36 -4.32 2.40 21.41
CA MET A 36 -4.78 3.06 22.64
C MET A 36 -5.00 2.06 23.77
N ILE A 37 -5.55 0.87 23.49
CA ILE A 37 -5.75 -0.18 24.51
C ILE A 37 -4.42 -0.67 25.07
N VAL A 38 -3.43 -0.97 24.20
CA VAL A 38 -2.11 -1.44 24.65
C VAL A 38 -1.41 -0.33 25.46
N LEU A 39 -1.51 0.92 25.02
CA LEU A 39 -0.94 2.07 25.72
C LEU A 39 -1.62 2.30 27.09
N LEU A 40 -2.94 2.17 27.17
CA LEU A 40 -3.69 2.26 28.42
C LEU A 40 -3.32 1.13 29.39
N LEU A 41 -3.20 -0.11 28.88
CA LEU A 41 -2.79 -1.26 29.68
C LEU A 41 -1.39 -1.06 30.28
N GLN A 42 -0.46 -0.48 29.52
CA GLN A 42 0.88 -0.15 30.03
C GLN A 42 0.83 0.87 31.17
N LEU A 43 -0.01 1.90 31.05
CA LEU A 43 -0.21 2.89 32.10
C LEU A 43 -0.83 2.26 33.37
N LEU A 44 -1.78 1.34 33.22
CA LEU A 44 -2.43 0.65 34.34
C LEU A 44 -1.50 -0.32 35.07
N LEU A 45 -0.52 -0.90 34.37
CA LEU A 45 0.47 -1.81 34.95
C LEU A 45 1.66 -1.09 35.59
N ASP A 46 1.60 0.25 35.68
CA ASP A 46 2.66 1.13 36.20
C ASP A 46 4.03 0.88 35.55
N MET A 47 4.00 0.34 34.33
CA MET A 47 5.19 0.14 33.52
C MET A 47 5.63 1.51 33.04
N SER A 48 6.83 1.94 33.44
CA SER A 48 7.37 3.23 33.00
C SER A 48 7.24 3.37 31.49
N VAL A 49 6.50 4.40 31.03
CA VAL A 49 6.19 4.61 29.61
C VAL A 49 7.43 5.19 28.92
N GLY A 50 8.42 4.32 28.69
CA GLY A 50 9.61 4.63 27.91
C GLY A 50 9.38 4.41 26.41
N TRP A 51 10.29 4.93 25.59
CA TRP A 51 10.27 4.75 24.14
C TRP A 51 10.14 3.28 23.71
N GLY A 52 10.77 2.34 24.44
CA GLY A 52 10.65 0.91 24.19
C GLY A 52 9.22 0.37 24.26
N MET A 53 8.40 0.91 25.18
CA MET A 53 7.01 0.47 25.38
C MET A 53 6.10 1.01 24.28
N ILE A 54 6.32 2.25 23.83
CA ILE A 54 5.60 2.84 22.69
C ILE A 54 5.89 2.05 21.42
N ILE A 55 7.15 1.67 21.20
CA ILE A 55 7.57 0.84 20.06
C ILE A 55 6.90 -0.54 20.13
N LEU A 56 6.86 -1.15 21.32
CA LEU A 56 6.18 -2.43 21.53
C LEU A 56 4.67 -2.33 21.21
N SER A 57 4.02 -1.23 21.61
CA SER A 57 2.61 -0.97 21.30
C SER A 57 2.36 -0.80 19.81
N LEU A 58 3.22 -0.06 19.11
CA LEU A 58 3.19 0.06 17.65
C LEU A 58 3.39 -1.29 16.96
N PHE A 59 4.30 -2.12 17.46
CA PHE A 59 4.54 -3.46 16.93
C PHE A 59 3.31 -4.36 17.08
N PHE A 60 2.68 -4.41 18.26
CA PHE A 60 1.45 -5.17 18.46
C PHE A 60 0.28 -4.65 17.62
N ALA A 61 0.15 -3.33 17.50
CA ALA A 61 -0.88 -2.71 16.67
C ALA A 61 -0.69 -3.06 15.18
N ALA A 62 0.55 -3.01 14.67
CA ALA A 62 0.87 -3.41 13.30
C ALA A 62 0.64 -4.91 13.07
N GLY A 63 1.07 -5.77 14.01
CA GLY A 63 0.82 -7.21 13.98
C GLY A 63 -0.67 -7.54 13.98
N GLY A 64 -1.46 -6.84 14.79
CA GLY A 64 -2.92 -6.97 14.83
C GLY A 64 -3.58 -6.61 13.50
N ILE A 65 -3.16 -5.52 12.85
CA ILE A 65 -3.61 -5.20 11.49
C ILE A 65 -3.25 -6.34 10.53
N PHE A 66 -2.01 -6.81 10.57
CA PHE A 66 -1.54 -7.84 9.65
C PHE A 66 -2.40 -9.11 9.74
N VAL A 67 -2.68 -9.58 10.96
CA VAL A 67 -3.57 -10.71 11.21
C VAL A 67 -4.97 -10.43 10.66
N LEU A 68 -5.54 -9.24 10.91
CA LEU A 68 -6.87 -8.87 10.41
C LEU A 68 -6.94 -8.82 8.88
N VAL A 69 -5.95 -8.25 8.21
CA VAL A 69 -5.87 -8.22 6.74
C VAL A 69 -5.78 -9.65 6.20
N MET A 70 -4.97 -10.49 6.84
CA MET A 70 -4.87 -11.90 6.50
C MET A 70 -6.20 -12.63 6.70
N SER A 71 -6.93 -12.35 7.79
CA SER A 71 -8.27 -12.91 8.03
C SER A 71 -9.29 -12.46 6.98
N VAL A 72 -9.24 -11.19 6.54
CA VAL A 72 -10.11 -10.68 5.47
C VAL A 72 -9.78 -11.37 4.15
N TYR A 73 -8.50 -11.57 3.85
CA TYR A 73 -8.06 -12.30 2.67
C TYR A 73 -8.51 -13.77 2.71
N GLN A 74 -8.31 -14.47 3.84
CA GLN A 74 -8.77 -15.84 4.02
C GLN A 74 -10.29 -15.95 3.90
N ARG A 75 -11.03 -14.97 4.42
CA ARG A 75 -12.49 -14.91 4.26
C ARG A 75 -12.90 -14.70 2.81
N ALA A 76 -12.23 -13.80 2.09
CA ALA A 76 -12.47 -13.61 0.65
C ALA A 76 -12.16 -14.89 -0.14
N LYS A 77 -11.07 -15.58 0.20
CA LYS A 77 -10.71 -16.88 -0.37
C LYS A 77 -11.77 -17.94 -0.06
N SER A 78 -12.22 -18.03 1.19
CA SER A 78 -13.25 -18.99 1.61
C SER A 78 -14.59 -18.72 0.93
N ILE A 79 -15.01 -17.46 0.80
CA ILE A 79 -16.22 -17.07 0.05
C ILE A 79 -16.06 -17.50 -1.41
N TYR A 80 -14.91 -17.20 -2.04
CA TYR A 80 -14.66 -17.59 -3.42
C TYR A 80 -14.65 -19.12 -3.61
N GLU A 81 -14.08 -19.87 -2.68
CA GLU A 81 -14.00 -21.33 -2.77
C GLU A 81 -15.37 -22.00 -2.55
N ASN A 82 -16.17 -21.48 -1.60
CA ASN A 82 -17.42 -22.08 -1.15
C ASN A 82 -18.67 -21.58 -1.89
N GLU A 83 -18.67 -20.34 -2.41
CA GLU A 83 -19.81 -19.83 -3.18
C GLU A 83 -19.70 -20.21 -4.65
N SER A 84 -20.46 -21.22 -5.06
CA SER A 84 -20.48 -21.67 -6.46
C SER A 84 -20.96 -20.58 -7.42
N LEU A 85 -21.72 -19.58 -6.95
CA LEU A 85 -22.29 -18.51 -7.77
C LEU A 85 -21.25 -17.47 -8.22
N MET A 86 -20.19 -17.25 -7.44
CA MET A 86 -19.13 -16.28 -7.79
C MET A 86 -18.17 -16.80 -8.85
N LYS A 87 -18.18 -18.12 -9.11
CA LYS A 87 -17.39 -18.78 -10.17
C LYS A 87 -18.11 -18.83 -11.51
N LEU A 88 -19.39 -18.45 -11.55
CA LEU A 88 -20.18 -18.43 -12.78
C LEU A 88 -19.88 -17.18 -13.60
N GLU A 89 -20.01 -17.30 -14.91
CA GLU A 89 -19.90 -16.15 -15.80
C GLU A 89 -21.02 -15.14 -15.48
N GLN A 90 -20.64 -13.87 -15.33
CA GLN A 90 -21.58 -12.78 -15.13
C GLN A 90 -21.65 -11.94 -16.40
N THR A 91 -22.84 -11.80 -16.95
CA THR A 91 -23.15 -10.92 -18.07
C THR A 91 -23.88 -9.69 -17.55
N TYR A 92 -23.34 -8.52 -17.86
CA TYR A 92 -23.91 -7.22 -17.57
C TYR A 92 -24.46 -6.60 -18.85
N HIS A 93 -25.67 -6.08 -18.78
CA HIS A 93 -26.33 -5.39 -19.87
C HIS A 93 -26.85 -4.04 -19.38
N PHE A 94 -26.29 -2.98 -19.95
CA PHE A 94 -26.66 -1.60 -19.63
C PHE A 94 -27.52 -1.06 -20.77
N THR A 95 -28.79 -0.81 -20.45
CA THR A 95 -29.73 -0.15 -21.35
C THR A 95 -30.06 1.25 -20.83
N GLU A 96 -30.73 2.06 -21.65
CA GLU A 96 -31.14 3.41 -21.26
C GLU A 96 -32.07 3.45 -20.03
N GLU A 97 -32.84 2.38 -19.81
CA GLU A 97 -33.86 2.28 -18.76
C GLU A 97 -33.36 1.52 -17.52
N GLN A 98 -32.53 0.49 -17.70
CA GLN A 98 -32.16 -0.41 -16.61
C GLN A 98 -30.77 -1.06 -16.76
N VAL A 99 -30.25 -1.52 -15.64
CA VAL A 99 -29.04 -2.34 -15.55
C VAL A 99 -29.45 -3.77 -15.24
N THR A 100 -29.17 -4.69 -16.18
CA THR A 100 -29.43 -6.12 -15.99
C THR A 100 -28.13 -6.85 -15.68
N VAL A 101 -28.10 -7.57 -14.56
CA VAL A 101 -27.01 -8.47 -14.17
C VAL A 101 -27.52 -9.90 -14.25
N SER A 102 -26.97 -10.68 -15.17
CA SER A 102 -27.31 -12.08 -15.36
C SER A 102 -26.11 -12.98 -15.08
N SER A 103 -26.34 -14.08 -14.36
CA SER A 103 -25.46 -15.23 -14.27
C SER A 103 -26.20 -16.45 -14.81
N GLU A 104 -25.52 -17.58 -14.96
CA GLU A 104 -26.17 -18.85 -15.34
C GLU A 104 -27.36 -19.24 -14.44
N ARG A 105 -27.42 -18.72 -13.21
CA ARG A 105 -28.43 -19.10 -12.19
C ARG A 105 -29.32 -17.96 -11.72
N SER A 106 -29.07 -16.73 -12.13
CA SER A 106 -29.81 -15.57 -11.62
C SER A 106 -29.86 -14.44 -12.62
N ARG A 107 -31.02 -13.81 -12.80
CA ARG A 107 -31.14 -12.53 -13.51
C ARG A 107 -31.71 -11.51 -12.54
N THR A 108 -31.01 -10.39 -12.39
CA THR A 108 -31.46 -9.26 -11.56
C THR A 108 -31.46 -8.00 -12.40
N GLU A 109 -32.50 -7.20 -12.26
CA GLU A 109 -32.71 -5.96 -13.00
C GLU A 109 -32.79 -4.81 -12.00
N TYR A 110 -32.09 -3.72 -12.28
CA TYR A 110 -32.03 -2.53 -11.44
C TYR A 110 -32.39 -1.31 -12.28
N CYS A 111 -33.34 -0.50 -11.79
CA CYS A 111 -33.61 0.81 -12.38
C CYS A 111 -32.48 1.77 -12.01
N TRP A 112 -32.15 2.71 -12.90
CA TRP A 112 -31.10 3.71 -12.65
C TRP A 112 -31.37 4.55 -11.40
N ASP A 113 -32.64 4.81 -11.08
CA ASP A 113 -33.08 5.57 -9.90
C ASP A 113 -32.78 4.85 -8.56
N ASP A 114 -32.62 3.53 -8.57
CA ASP A 114 -32.31 2.74 -7.36
C ASP A 114 -30.81 2.75 -7.01
N LEU A 115 -29.98 3.27 -7.90
CA LEU A 115 -28.54 3.26 -7.75
C LEU A 115 -28.08 4.50 -6.95
N GLN A 116 -27.35 4.26 -5.88
CA GLN A 116 -26.94 5.29 -4.90
C GLN A 116 -25.57 5.92 -5.19
N GLY A 117 -24.73 5.30 -6.03
CA GLY A 117 -23.45 5.91 -6.35
C GLY A 117 -22.50 5.06 -7.17
N TYR A 118 -21.47 5.75 -7.68
CA TYR A 118 -20.44 5.21 -8.55
C TYR A 118 -19.06 5.42 -7.95
N TYR A 119 -18.25 4.37 -7.90
CA TYR A 119 -16.85 4.43 -7.45
C TYR A 119 -15.95 3.59 -8.35
N GLU A 120 -14.81 4.14 -8.73
CA GLU A 120 -13.75 3.38 -9.38
C GLU A 120 -12.63 3.06 -8.38
N VAL A 121 -12.16 1.81 -8.40
CA VAL A 121 -11.12 1.33 -7.48
C VAL A 121 -10.15 0.45 -8.24
N LYS A 122 -8.98 0.99 -8.60
CA LYS A 122 -7.94 0.29 -9.37
C LYS A 122 -8.52 -0.35 -10.65
N ASN A 123 -8.79 -1.65 -10.59
CA ASN A 123 -9.24 -2.49 -11.70
C ASN A 123 -10.74 -2.83 -11.60
N LEU A 124 -11.49 -2.16 -10.71
CA LEU A 124 -12.91 -2.40 -10.48
C LEU A 124 -13.72 -1.12 -10.66
N ILE A 125 -14.90 -1.27 -11.24
CA ILE A 125 -15.98 -0.30 -11.24
C ILE A 125 -17.04 -0.81 -10.26
N LEU A 126 -17.46 0.03 -9.32
CA LEU A 126 -18.42 -0.29 -8.27
C LEU A 126 -19.63 0.62 -8.42
N ILE A 127 -20.78 0.04 -8.74
CA ILE A 127 -22.06 0.75 -8.80
C ILE A 127 -22.89 0.31 -7.60
N TYR A 128 -23.05 1.19 -6.62
CA TYR A 128 -23.74 0.86 -5.37
C TYR A 128 -25.25 0.99 -5.55
N ILE A 129 -25.97 -0.08 -5.20
CA ILE A 129 -27.43 -0.09 -5.08
C ILE A 129 -27.83 0.34 -3.65
N SER A 130 -27.00 0.01 -2.67
CA SER A 130 -27.18 0.40 -1.26
C SER A 130 -25.83 0.57 -0.59
N LYS A 131 -25.79 0.97 0.69
CA LYS A 131 -24.53 1.06 1.47
C LYS A 131 -23.73 -0.24 1.55
N VAL A 132 -24.34 -1.40 1.28
CA VAL A 132 -23.74 -2.73 1.48
C VAL A 132 -23.70 -3.57 0.19
N LYS A 133 -24.58 -3.28 -0.78
CA LYS A 133 -24.63 -4.01 -2.06
C LYS A 133 -24.13 -3.13 -3.20
N ALA A 134 -23.17 -3.65 -3.94
CA ALA A 134 -22.64 -3.04 -5.15
C ALA A 134 -22.57 -4.04 -6.28
N ILE A 135 -22.85 -3.57 -7.49
CA ILE A 135 -22.54 -4.22 -8.75
C ILE A 135 -21.03 -4.04 -8.97
N VAL A 136 -20.31 -5.13 -9.13
CA VAL A 136 -18.84 -5.15 -9.19
C VAL A 136 -18.41 -5.55 -10.59
N ILE A 137 -17.85 -4.62 -11.33
CA ILE A 137 -17.49 -4.83 -12.73
C ILE A 137 -15.97 -4.69 -12.85
N PRO A 138 -15.24 -5.78 -13.07
CA PRO A 138 -13.82 -5.68 -13.35
C PRO A 138 -13.54 -4.98 -14.68
N LYS A 139 -12.57 -4.06 -14.68
CA LYS A 139 -12.15 -3.31 -15.89
C LYS A 139 -11.57 -4.23 -16.98
N HIS A 140 -11.14 -5.43 -16.63
CA HIS A 140 -10.62 -6.40 -17.60
C HIS A 140 -11.73 -7.15 -18.37
N PHE A 141 -13.01 -6.86 -18.11
CA PHE A 141 -14.13 -7.39 -18.91
C PHE A 141 -14.34 -6.59 -20.21
N PHE A 142 -13.77 -5.39 -20.29
CA PHE A 142 -13.85 -4.54 -21.48
C PHE A 142 -12.73 -4.90 -22.46
N SER A 143 -13.06 -4.98 -23.75
CA SER A 143 -12.08 -5.30 -24.79
C SER A 143 -11.34 -4.05 -25.28
N SER A 144 -11.96 -2.88 -25.12
CA SER A 144 -11.39 -1.58 -25.48
C SER A 144 -11.62 -0.55 -24.37
N GLN A 145 -10.67 0.37 -24.22
CA GLN A 145 -10.81 1.53 -23.34
C GLN A 145 -11.99 2.43 -23.74
N ASP A 146 -12.35 2.45 -25.02
CA ASP A 146 -13.50 3.22 -25.50
C ASP A 146 -14.82 2.71 -24.92
N GLU A 147 -14.99 1.39 -24.78
CA GLU A 147 -16.19 0.80 -24.15
C GLU A 147 -16.28 1.17 -22.66
N LEU A 148 -15.13 1.21 -21.98
CA LEU A 148 -15.04 1.62 -20.59
C LEU A 148 -15.40 3.09 -20.40
N ASN A 149 -14.92 3.96 -21.30
CA ASN A 149 -15.25 5.39 -21.31
C ASN A 149 -16.73 5.63 -21.64
N GLN A 150 -17.31 4.86 -22.57
CA GLN A 150 -18.74 4.92 -22.89
C GLN A 150 -19.60 4.54 -21.67
N LEU A 151 -19.27 3.46 -20.97
CA LEU A 151 -19.97 3.07 -19.75
C LEU A 151 -19.85 4.15 -18.68
N ARG A 152 -18.65 4.71 -18.48
CA ARG A 152 -18.40 5.78 -17.53
C ARG A 152 -19.31 6.99 -17.81
N HIS A 153 -19.38 7.43 -19.06
CA HIS A 153 -20.25 8.55 -19.45
C HIS A 153 -21.73 8.23 -19.23
N MET A 154 -22.19 7.04 -19.63
CA MET A 154 -23.58 6.62 -19.43
C MET A 154 -23.98 6.62 -17.94
N VAL A 155 -23.13 6.05 -17.09
CA VAL A 155 -23.38 5.95 -15.65
C VAL A 155 -23.36 7.34 -15.00
N GLN A 156 -22.46 8.23 -15.42
CA GLN A 156 -22.39 9.62 -14.94
C GLN A 156 -23.63 10.42 -15.29
N GLU A 157 -24.11 10.32 -16.54
CA GLU A 157 -25.30 11.02 -17.00
C GLU A 157 -26.55 10.57 -16.23
N LYS A 158 -26.71 9.26 -16.04
CA LYS A 158 -27.91 8.67 -15.43
C LYS A 158 -27.97 8.89 -13.92
N LEU A 159 -26.84 8.81 -13.22
CA LEU A 159 -26.82 8.96 -11.76
C LEU A 159 -26.92 10.42 -11.29
N LYS A 160 -26.66 11.43 -12.15
CA LYS A 160 -26.52 12.85 -11.73
C LYS A 160 -25.60 13.03 -10.49
N VAL A 161 -24.71 12.07 -10.24
CA VAL A 161 -23.87 12.01 -9.04
C VAL A 161 -22.60 12.81 -9.31
N GLU A 162 -22.32 13.80 -8.44
CA GLU A 162 -20.97 14.35 -8.31
C GLU A 162 -20.01 13.21 -7.96
N ILE A 163 -19.06 12.95 -8.86
CA ILE A 163 -18.00 11.98 -8.65
C ILE A 163 -17.33 12.33 -7.32
N LYS A 164 -17.52 11.52 -6.29
CA LYS A 164 -16.65 11.60 -5.11
C LYS A 164 -15.35 10.94 -5.54
N PRO A 165 -14.27 11.69 -5.81
CA PRO A 165 -13.09 11.11 -6.44
C PRO A 165 -12.43 10.17 -5.42
N SER A 166 -12.74 8.88 -5.52
CA SER A 166 -12.01 7.84 -4.78
C SER A 166 -10.90 7.30 -5.68
N ILE A 167 -9.87 8.12 -5.89
CA ILE A 167 -8.52 7.71 -6.29
C ILE A 167 -8.48 6.70 -7.46
N VAL A 168 -8.76 7.15 -8.69
CA VAL A 168 -8.18 6.57 -9.92
C VAL A 168 -8.04 7.69 -10.95
N LYS A 169 -6.80 8.03 -11.33
CA LYS A 169 -6.45 8.57 -12.65
C LYS A 169 -6.23 7.37 -13.56
N ASP A 170 -6.76 7.41 -14.77
CA ASP A 170 -6.71 6.31 -15.71
C ASP A 170 -5.28 5.93 -16.12
N ASP A 171 -5.04 4.63 -16.11
CA ASP A 171 -3.83 3.96 -16.55
C ASP A 171 -3.97 3.66 -18.06
N GLU A 172 -3.78 4.70 -18.88
CA GLU A 172 -3.45 4.56 -20.29
C GLU A 172 -2.60 5.77 -20.71
N THR A 173 -1.28 5.65 -20.54
CA THR A 173 -0.22 6.28 -21.36
C THR A 173 1.15 5.91 -20.78
N THR A 174 1.47 4.63 -20.78
CA THR A 174 2.87 4.23 -20.63
C THR A 174 3.58 4.49 -21.96
N LYS A 175 4.41 5.55 -21.96
CA LYS A 175 5.44 5.97 -22.95
C LYS A 175 5.10 7.30 -23.63
N GLY A 176 5.43 8.41 -22.95
CA GLY A 176 5.49 9.71 -23.64
C GLY A 176 5.52 10.97 -22.78
N HIS A 177 5.09 10.92 -21.52
CA HIS A 177 5.06 12.12 -20.65
C HIS A 177 5.97 11.97 -19.44
N ASP A 178 7.28 12.05 -19.68
CA ASP A 178 8.13 12.73 -18.69
C ASP A 178 7.67 14.19 -18.65
N GLU A 179 7.32 14.66 -17.44
CA GLU A 179 6.92 16.05 -17.11
C GLU A 179 5.43 16.45 -17.21
N ALA A 180 4.48 15.52 -16.98
CA ALA A 180 3.22 15.97 -16.41
C ALA A 180 3.51 16.67 -15.07
N GLU A 181 3.13 17.94 -14.95
CA GLU A 181 3.49 18.80 -13.81
C GLU A 181 3.12 18.13 -12.48
N LYS A 182 4.15 17.69 -11.74
CA LYS A 182 3.98 17.00 -10.45
C LYS A 182 3.29 17.97 -9.51
N THR A 183 2.11 17.60 -9.02
CA THR A 183 1.37 18.46 -8.08
C THR A 183 2.21 18.68 -6.83
N ALA A 184 2.07 19.85 -6.18
CA ALA A 184 2.77 20.13 -4.92
C ALA A 184 2.49 19.05 -3.87
N VAL A 185 1.27 18.50 -3.86
CA VAL A 185 0.84 17.41 -2.98
C VAL A 185 1.62 16.13 -3.26
N ASP A 186 1.78 15.75 -4.54
CA ASP A 186 2.54 14.55 -4.88
C ASP A 186 4.00 14.68 -4.42
N ARG A 187 4.62 15.84 -4.64
CA ARG A 187 6.00 16.14 -4.23
C ARG A 187 6.19 15.97 -2.72
N VAL A 188 5.25 16.51 -1.93
CA VAL A 188 5.27 16.37 -0.47
C VAL A 188 5.08 14.90 -0.06
N ILE A 189 4.13 14.18 -0.65
CA ILE A 189 3.89 12.76 -0.32
C ILE A 189 5.13 11.91 -0.65
N ALA A 190 5.77 12.14 -1.79
CA ALA A 190 7.00 11.45 -2.16
C ALA A 190 8.16 11.79 -1.22
N ALA A 191 8.27 13.05 -0.78
CA ALA A 191 9.26 13.44 0.23
C ALA A 191 9.02 12.74 1.58
N VAL A 192 7.76 12.61 2.01
CA VAL A 192 7.38 11.88 3.23
C VAL A 192 7.82 10.41 3.19
N ALA A 193 7.76 9.77 2.01
CA ALA A 193 8.24 8.40 1.83
C ALA A 193 9.69 8.22 2.33
N HIS A 194 10.53 9.22 2.07
CA HIS A 194 11.94 9.28 2.45
C HIS A 194 12.17 9.83 3.85
N GLY A 195 11.21 10.58 4.40
CA GLY A 195 11.22 10.96 5.81
C GLY A 195 11.22 9.76 6.74
N PHE A 196 10.49 8.69 6.39
CA PHE A 196 10.53 7.44 7.16
C PHE A 196 11.92 6.83 7.22
N ALA A 197 12.71 6.97 6.15
CA ALA A 197 14.08 6.47 6.11
C ALA A 197 14.93 7.03 7.26
N ILE A 198 14.66 8.25 7.76
CA ILE A 198 15.46 8.86 8.83
C ILE A 198 15.20 8.21 10.21
N VAL A 199 14.14 7.41 10.36
CA VAL A 199 13.82 6.74 11.63
C VAL A 199 14.95 5.76 11.99
N PRO A 200 15.60 5.92 13.16
CA PRO A 200 16.81 5.17 13.51
C PRO A 200 16.56 3.70 13.85
N ILE A 201 15.31 3.24 13.82
CA ILE A 201 14.91 1.88 14.17
C ILE A 201 14.73 1.06 12.89
N PRO A 202 15.66 0.13 12.56
CA PRO A 202 15.71 -0.55 11.27
C PRO A 202 14.41 -1.24 10.85
N LEU A 203 13.82 -2.04 11.74
CA LEU A 203 12.62 -2.82 11.44
C LEU A 203 11.36 -1.95 11.36
N LEU A 204 11.26 -0.96 12.24
CA LEU A 204 10.13 -0.04 12.28
C LEU A 204 10.07 0.84 11.02
N ASN A 205 11.24 1.29 10.56
CA ASN A 205 11.41 2.06 9.34
C ASN A 205 10.91 1.29 8.10
N ILE A 206 11.37 0.04 7.92
CA ILE A 206 10.89 -0.85 6.85
C ILE A 206 9.38 -1.08 6.95
N GLY A 207 8.87 -1.33 8.16
CA GLY A 207 7.44 -1.54 8.40
C GLY A 207 6.59 -0.33 8.00
N PHE A 208 6.98 0.88 8.41
CA PHE A 208 6.30 2.11 8.00
C PHE A 208 6.38 2.35 6.51
N SER A 209 7.53 2.10 5.87
CA SER A 209 7.65 2.26 4.42
C SER A 209 6.86 1.22 3.63
N LEU A 210 6.70 -0.01 4.12
CA LEU A 210 5.80 -1.00 3.54
C LEU A 210 4.33 -0.59 3.69
N LEU A 211 3.93 -0.13 4.88
CA LEU A 211 2.58 0.36 5.12
C LEU A 211 2.27 1.57 4.24
N PHE A 212 3.22 2.51 4.17
CA PHE A 212 3.13 3.68 3.33
C PHE A 212 3.00 3.27 1.86
N LEU A 213 3.89 2.41 1.36
CA LEU A 213 3.83 1.87 -0.01
C LEU A 213 2.45 1.26 -0.30
N TYR A 214 1.90 0.47 0.64
CA TYR A 214 0.58 -0.11 0.51
C TYR A 214 -0.54 0.95 0.37
N VAL A 215 -0.48 2.01 1.18
CA VAL A 215 -1.45 3.12 1.16
C VAL A 215 -1.34 3.96 -0.10
N VAL A 216 -0.13 4.31 -0.53
CA VAL A 216 0.09 5.21 -1.68
C VAL A 216 0.12 4.49 -3.03
N ARG A 217 0.09 3.14 -3.06
CA ARG A 217 0.14 2.35 -4.30
C ARG A 217 -0.89 2.75 -5.35
N ALA A 218 -2.04 3.29 -4.94
CA ALA A 218 -3.10 3.69 -5.86
C ALA A 218 -3.06 5.18 -6.28
N LYS A 219 -2.16 6.00 -5.73
CA LYS A 219 -2.21 7.46 -5.93
C LYS A 219 -1.51 7.94 -7.21
N SER A 220 -0.28 7.50 -7.44
CA SER A 220 0.56 7.94 -8.57
C SER A 220 1.75 6.99 -8.75
N ASP A 221 2.11 6.69 -9.99
CA ASP A 221 3.29 5.89 -10.31
C ASP A 221 4.59 6.52 -9.83
N TRP A 222 4.66 7.85 -9.85
CA TRP A 222 5.82 8.57 -9.37
C TRP A 222 5.98 8.42 -7.85
N ILE A 223 4.91 8.61 -7.09
CA ILE A 223 4.92 8.40 -5.63
C ILE A 223 5.26 6.94 -5.32
N HIS A 224 4.66 5.99 -6.04
CA HIS A 224 4.92 4.58 -5.88
C HIS A 224 6.39 4.22 -6.19
N ALA A 225 6.98 4.81 -7.24
CA ALA A 225 8.39 4.67 -7.56
C ALA A 225 9.29 5.24 -6.45
N GLN A 226 8.96 6.42 -5.90
CA GLN A 226 9.71 7.03 -4.80
C GLN A 226 9.62 6.20 -3.50
N ALA A 227 8.43 5.70 -3.17
CA ALA A 227 8.24 4.80 -2.04
C ALA A 227 9.03 3.50 -2.18
N ARG A 228 9.06 2.89 -3.37
CA ARG A 228 9.89 1.70 -3.66
C ARG A 228 11.39 2.00 -3.54
N GLN A 229 11.84 3.15 -4.04
CA GLN A 229 13.23 3.56 -3.90
C GLN A 229 13.63 3.74 -2.43
N SER A 230 12.78 4.40 -1.64
CA SER A 230 12.99 4.56 -0.20
C SER A 230 13.12 3.22 0.52
N LEU A 231 12.20 2.32 0.23
CA LEU A 231 12.16 0.99 0.83
C LEU A 231 13.38 0.15 0.43
N ASN A 232 13.77 0.17 -0.84
CA ASN A 232 15.00 -0.50 -1.29
C ASN A 232 16.25 0.05 -0.59
N LEU A 233 16.34 1.38 -0.37
CA LEU A 233 17.43 2.00 0.38
C LEU A 233 17.46 1.49 1.82
N GLN A 234 16.32 1.49 2.51
CA GLN A 234 16.21 1.02 3.89
C GLN A 234 16.62 -0.45 4.01
N ILE A 235 16.08 -1.34 3.18
CA ILE A 235 16.42 -2.77 3.20
C ILE A 235 17.93 -2.96 2.94
N SER A 236 18.49 -2.26 1.96
CA SER A 236 19.93 -2.31 1.67
C SER A 236 20.76 -1.89 2.88
N PHE A 237 20.39 -0.78 3.52
CA PHE A 237 21.08 -0.28 4.69
C PHE A 237 20.98 -1.21 5.90
N VAL A 238 19.82 -1.83 6.13
CA VAL A 238 19.65 -2.84 7.17
C VAL A 238 20.54 -4.05 6.89
N LEU A 239 20.58 -4.53 5.65
CA LEU A 239 21.44 -5.64 5.26
C LEU A 239 22.92 -5.31 5.48
N TYR A 240 23.38 -4.13 5.04
CA TYR A 240 24.75 -3.68 5.30
C TYR A 240 25.05 -3.58 6.79
N SER A 241 24.08 -3.14 7.59
CA SER A 241 24.23 -3.04 9.05
C SER A 241 24.38 -4.40 9.70
N VAL A 242 23.59 -5.40 9.28
CA VAL A 242 23.68 -6.78 9.77
C VAL A 242 25.01 -7.40 9.37
N SER A 243 25.41 -7.29 8.10
CA SER A 243 26.71 -7.83 7.63
C SER A 243 27.88 -7.21 8.38
N LEU A 244 27.88 -5.89 8.53
CA LEU A 244 28.91 -5.16 9.26
C LEU A 244 28.96 -5.60 10.73
N PHE A 245 27.81 -5.75 11.39
CA PHE A 245 27.72 -6.25 12.77
C PHE A 245 28.28 -7.67 12.93
N LEU A 246 27.96 -8.59 12.00
CA LEU A 246 28.48 -9.95 12.03
C LEU A 246 30.01 -9.98 11.88
N ILE A 247 30.57 -9.16 10.98
CA ILE A 247 32.03 -9.01 10.83
C ILE A 247 32.65 -8.47 12.12
N ALA A 248 32.00 -7.50 12.77
CA ALA A 248 32.46 -6.95 14.05
C ALA A 248 32.53 -8.02 15.14
N CYS A 249 31.44 -8.77 15.31
CA CYS A 249 31.34 -9.83 16.30
C CYS A 249 32.39 -10.92 16.05
N ALA A 250 32.57 -11.34 14.79
CA ALA A 250 33.59 -12.31 14.42
C ALA A 250 35.01 -11.79 14.70
N GLY A 251 35.31 -10.54 14.34
CA GLY A 251 36.61 -9.92 14.60
C GLY A 251 36.93 -9.82 16.10
N ILE A 252 35.97 -9.34 16.91
CA ILE A 252 36.13 -9.26 18.38
C ILE A 252 36.32 -10.67 18.97
N PHE A 253 35.54 -11.65 18.50
CA PHE A 253 35.64 -13.04 18.96
C PHE A 253 37.03 -13.63 18.68
N VAL A 254 37.55 -13.46 17.45
CA VAL A 254 38.89 -13.93 17.08
C VAL A 254 39.98 -13.23 17.89
N LEU A 255 39.89 -11.91 18.08
CA LEU A 255 40.87 -11.15 18.86
C LEU A 255 40.90 -11.59 20.33
N ARG A 256 39.74 -11.90 20.91
CA ARG A 256 39.64 -12.44 22.27
C ARG A 256 40.22 -13.85 22.39
N MET A 257 40.07 -14.70 21.38
CA MET A 257 40.64 -16.05 21.36
C MET A 257 42.17 -16.04 21.40
N ILE A 258 42.82 -14.96 20.97
CA ILE A 258 44.28 -14.82 20.95
C ILE A 258 44.77 -14.03 22.19
N GLU A 259 43.88 -13.66 23.13
CA GLU A 259 44.17 -12.88 24.35
C GLU A 259 44.68 -11.45 24.08
N TRP A 260 44.35 -10.86 22.94
CA TRP A 260 44.81 -9.52 22.53
C TRP A 260 43.83 -8.43 22.95
N ASP A 261 43.65 -8.26 24.27
CA ASP A 261 42.64 -7.37 24.85
C ASP A 261 42.72 -5.90 24.37
N PRO A 262 43.89 -5.24 24.33
CA PRO A 262 43.98 -3.85 23.87
C PRO A 262 43.53 -3.64 22.42
N ILE A 263 43.82 -4.62 21.55
CA ILE A 263 43.48 -4.55 20.12
C ILE A 263 41.99 -4.81 19.90
N SER A 264 41.37 -5.66 20.74
CA SER A 264 39.92 -5.85 20.70
C SER A 264 39.14 -4.57 21.03
N ILE A 265 39.65 -3.77 21.99
CA ILE A 265 39.07 -2.46 22.34
C ILE A 265 39.22 -1.47 21.18
N LEU A 266 40.42 -1.38 20.60
CA LEU A 266 40.67 -0.50 19.44
C LEU A 266 39.79 -0.87 18.24
N PHE A 267 39.62 -2.17 17.98
CA PHE A 267 38.75 -2.67 16.92
C PHE A 267 37.27 -2.31 17.18
N GLY A 268 36.81 -2.43 18.42
CA GLY A 268 35.46 -1.98 18.83
C GLY A 268 35.25 -0.48 18.63
N LEU A 269 36.23 0.36 18.98
CA LEU A 269 36.18 1.80 18.75
C LEU A 269 36.14 2.15 17.25
N LEU A 270 36.98 1.50 16.44
CA LEU A 270 36.97 1.65 14.99
C LEU A 270 35.59 1.30 14.40
N PHE A 271 34.98 0.23 14.91
CA PHE A 271 33.65 -0.19 14.49
C PHE A 271 32.58 0.86 14.77
N ILE A 272 32.61 1.48 15.96
CA ILE A 272 31.72 2.57 16.33
C ILE A 272 31.88 3.75 15.36
N VAL A 273 33.12 4.12 15.03
CA VAL A 273 33.39 5.19 14.06
C VAL A 273 32.81 4.86 12.69
N ILE A 274 33.05 3.65 12.18
CA ILE A 274 32.47 3.19 10.89
C ILE A 274 30.95 3.24 10.93
N TRP A 275 30.34 2.82 12.05
CA TRP A 275 28.90 2.82 12.21
C TRP A 275 28.31 4.24 12.19
N ILE A 276 28.95 5.19 12.87
CA ILE A 276 28.58 6.62 12.87
C ILE A 276 28.70 7.21 11.47
N VAL A 277 29.84 7.01 10.79
CA VAL A 277 30.07 7.54 9.43
C VAL A 277 29.02 7.00 8.45
N LYS A 278 28.73 5.71 8.52
CA LYS A 278 27.71 5.05 7.71
C LYS A 278 26.31 5.63 7.98
N TRP A 279 25.96 5.87 9.26
CA TRP A 279 24.69 6.48 9.64
C TRP A 279 24.58 7.93 9.15
N MET A 280 25.63 8.73 9.29
CA MET A 280 25.69 10.08 8.73
C MET A 280 25.49 10.10 7.22
N PHE A 281 26.21 9.24 6.49
CA PHE A 281 26.06 9.10 5.04
C PHE A 281 24.60 8.80 4.65
N TYR A 282 23.95 7.89 5.37
CA TYR A 282 22.56 7.53 5.14
C TYR A 282 21.58 8.69 5.37
N VAL A 283 21.74 9.42 6.47
CA VAL A 283 20.91 10.61 6.76
C VAL A 283 21.11 11.68 5.68
N VAL A 284 22.35 11.96 5.28
CA VAL A 284 22.64 12.93 4.21
C VAL A 284 21.97 12.54 2.90
N VAL A 285 22.10 11.27 2.50
CA VAL A 285 21.46 10.75 1.27
C VAL A 285 19.92 10.84 1.35
N ALA A 286 19.34 10.53 2.51
CA ALA A 286 17.89 10.67 2.72
C ALA A 286 17.42 12.14 2.64
N VAL A 287 18.15 13.07 3.24
CA VAL A 287 17.85 14.51 3.20
C VAL A 287 17.97 15.06 1.78
N ILE A 288 19.04 14.71 1.05
CA ILE A 288 19.19 15.08 -0.37
C ILE A 288 17.98 14.58 -1.16
N GLN A 289 17.51 13.36 -0.90
CA GLN A 289 16.35 12.81 -1.59
C GLN A 289 15.06 13.58 -1.30
N ILE A 290 14.84 13.95 -0.04
CA ILE A 290 13.70 14.76 0.38
C ILE A 290 13.68 16.07 -0.42
N ILE A 291 14.82 16.76 -0.51
CA ILE A 291 14.97 18.00 -1.27
C ILE A 291 14.67 17.78 -2.76
N PHE A 292 15.26 16.74 -3.37
CA PHE A 292 15.03 16.45 -4.79
C PHE A 292 13.56 16.16 -5.10
N ASN A 293 12.86 15.45 -4.21
CA ASN A 293 11.43 15.18 -4.37
C ASN A 293 10.56 16.43 -4.22
N LEU A 294 10.90 17.34 -3.31
CA LEU A 294 10.21 18.63 -3.19
C LEU A 294 10.36 19.49 -4.45
N ILE A 295 11.51 19.41 -5.13
CA ILE A 295 11.76 20.06 -6.43
C ILE A 295 11.08 19.29 -7.58
N GLY A 296 10.58 18.08 -7.33
CA GLY A 296 9.98 17.22 -8.35
C GLY A 296 11.02 16.56 -9.26
N LYS A 297 12.28 16.45 -8.84
CA LYS A 297 13.31 15.68 -9.56
C LYS A 297 13.41 14.27 -9.01
N SER A 298 13.64 13.29 -9.89
CA SER A 298 13.98 11.93 -9.47
C SER A 298 15.46 11.86 -9.12
N PHE A 299 15.79 11.26 -7.98
CA PHE A 299 17.17 10.93 -7.63
C PHE A 299 17.28 9.44 -7.40
N ARG A 300 18.36 8.84 -7.90
CA ARG A 300 18.64 7.41 -7.77
C ARG A 300 19.65 7.22 -6.66
N TYR A 301 19.29 6.42 -5.67
CA TYR A 301 20.17 6.15 -4.56
C TYR A 301 21.46 5.44 -4.98
N PRO A 302 22.63 5.94 -4.55
CA PRO A 302 23.86 5.17 -4.66
C PRO A 302 23.79 3.97 -3.71
N LEU A 303 24.47 2.87 -4.08
CA LEU A 303 24.66 1.70 -3.21
C LEU A 303 23.34 1.05 -2.74
N VAL A 304 22.33 0.99 -3.60
CA VAL A 304 21.04 0.34 -3.28
C VAL A 304 20.86 -0.95 -4.06
N ILE A 305 20.58 -2.03 -3.33
CA ILE A 305 20.15 -3.31 -3.88
C ILE A 305 18.66 -3.22 -4.20
N ARG A 306 18.29 -3.55 -5.43
CA ARG A 306 16.89 -3.47 -5.90
C ARG A 306 16.15 -4.76 -5.61
N PHE A 307 15.51 -4.83 -4.44
CA PHE A 307 14.64 -5.96 -4.07
C PHE A 307 13.27 -5.83 -4.75
N LEU A 308 12.74 -4.61 -4.81
CA LEU A 308 11.46 -4.30 -5.44
C LEU A 308 11.72 -3.66 -6.80
N ARG A 309 11.29 -4.35 -7.87
CA ARG A 309 11.28 -3.83 -9.25
C ARG A 309 10.00 -3.05 -9.54
#